data_AF-A0AA38W4P9-F1
#
_entry.id   AF-A0AA38W4P9-F1
#
_cell.length_a   1.000
_cell.length_b   1.000
_cell.length_c   1.000
_cell.angle_alpha   90.00
_cell.angle_beta   90.00
_cell.angle_gamma   90.00
#
_symmetry.space_group_name_H-M   'P 1'
#
loop_
_entity.id
_entity.type
_entity.pdbx_description
1 polymer ?
#
loop_
_entity_poly.entity_id
_entity_poly.type
_entity_poly.pdbx_seq_one_letter_code
_entity_poly.pdbx_strand_id
1 'polypeptide(L)'
;MVATDWSDDDAMGQLAIAGHARALLEWHNAARFCGSCGEMLVPTEAGTRKQCIKDSCKKRIYPRVDPVVIMLVIDKENDRALLSKAARFVPRMWSCLAGFLEPGESLEEAVRRETWEETGIQVDEVVYHSSQPWPVGPSSMPCQLMIGFFAYATSREINVDKRELEDAKWFSREEVKNALTFAEYEKAQKTSAYKVDQICKGVEKGQNLASDFNVESGELAAMFVPGPFAIAHHLISSWAHDQVSESGISTEKQGVVSRL
;
A
#
# COMPACT_ATOMS: atom_id res chain seq x y z
N MET A 1 2.26 7.20 -6.71
CA MET A 1 1.60 6.03 -6.09
C MET A 1 0.15 6.14 -6.52
N VAL A 2 -0.41 5.13 -7.18
CA VAL A 2 -1.70 5.26 -7.88
C VAL A 2 -2.82 4.56 -7.12
N ALA A 3 -3.99 5.19 -7.07
CA ALA A 3 -5.29 4.75 -6.54
C ALA A 3 -5.51 5.09 -5.04
N THR A 4 -6.46 5.93 -4.63
CA THR A 4 -7.85 6.12 -5.12
C THR A 4 -8.47 7.48 -4.70
N ASP A 5 -7.72 8.59 -4.59
CA ASP A 5 -8.37 9.91 -4.39
C ASP A 5 -8.74 10.56 -5.73
N TRP A 6 -10.03 10.56 -6.06
CA TRP A 6 -10.64 11.00 -7.32
C TRP A 6 -10.77 12.53 -7.46
N SER A 7 -10.06 13.31 -6.64
CA SER A 7 -10.24 14.76 -6.56
C SER A 7 -9.32 15.56 -7.50
N ASP A 8 -8.17 14.99 -7.91
CA ASP A 8 -7.22 15.62 -8.84
C ASP A 8 -6.75 14.63 -9.92
N ASP A 9 -7.48 14.62 -11.04
CA ASP A 9 -7.23 13.73 -12.18
C ASP A 9 -5.84 13.93 -12.82
N ASP A 10 -5.30 15.16 -12.80
CA ASP A 10 -4.00 15.46 -13.41
C ASP A 10 -2.87 14.90 -12.55
N ALA A 11 -2.92 15.10 -11.24
CA ALA A 11 -1.95 14.53 -10.31
C ALA A 11 -1.95 12.98 -10.40
N MET A 12 -3.13 12.36 -10.50
CA MET A 12 -3.23 10.90 -10.65
C MET A 12 -2.68 10.41 -11.99
N GLY A 13 -2.98 11.11 -13.08
CA GLY A 13 -2.42 10.81 -14.40
C GLY A 13 -0.89 10.85 -14.40
N GLN A 14 -0.30 11.88 -13.81
CA GLN A 14 1.15 12.01 -13.68
C GLN A 14 1.76 10.91 -12.82
N LEU A 15 1.14 10.56 -11.69
CA LEU A 15 1.62 9.48 -10.81
C LEU A 15 1.53 8.11 -11.48
N ALA A 16 0.52 7.88 -12.32
CA ALA A 16 0.39 6.65 -13.10
C ALA A 16 1.50 6.52 -14.15
N ILE A 17 1.76 7.59 -14.90
CA ILE A 17 2.84 7.62 -15.90
C ILE A 17 4.20 7.42 -15.22
N ALA A 18 4.48 8.19 -14.16
CA ALA A 18 5.74 8.09 -13.42
C ALA A 18 5.91 6.71 -12.77
N GLY A 19 4.83 6.15 -12.22
CA GLY A 19 4.83 4.83 -11.62
C GLY A 19 5.11 3.72 -12.64
N HIS A 20 4.46 3.78 -13.80
CA HIS A 20 4.71 2.85 -14.90
C HIS A 20 6.15 2.93 -15.39
N ALA A 21 6.66 4.14 -15.63
CA ALA A 21 8.04 4.35 -16.06
C ALA A 21 9.05 3.79 -15.05
N ARG A 22 8.86 4.05 -13.74
CA ARG A 22 9.71 3.51 -12.68
C ARG A 22 9.70 1.98 -12.68
N ALA A 23 8.52 1.37 -12.70
CA ALA A 23 8.39 -0.08 -12.70
C ALA A 23 9.09 -0.74 -13.90
N LEU A 24 8.91 -0.14 -15.08
CA LEU A 24 9.50 -0.65 -16.31
C LEU A 24 11.02 -0.52 -16.28
N LEU A 25 11.56 0.64 -15.85
CA LEU A 25 13.00 0.87 -15.74
C LEU A 25 13.66 -0.08 -14.72
N GLU A 26 13.06 -0.29 -13.56
CA GLU A 26 13.60 -1.21 -12.55
C GLU A 26 13.58 -2.66 -13.03
N TRP A 27 12.50 -3.09 -13.71
CA TRP A 27 12.46 -4.40 -14.35
C TRP A 27 13.52 -4.52 -15.46
N HIS A 28 13.74 -3.45 -16.24
CA HIS A 28 14.82 -3.45 -17.23
C HIS A 28 16.19 -3.66 -16.59
N ASN A 29 16.43 -3.02 -15.44
CA ASN A 29 17.67 -3.12 -14.69
C ASN A 29 17.88 -4.52 -14.08
N ALA A 30 16.83 -5.13 -13.55
CA ALA A 30 16.90 -6.43 -12.90
C ALA A 30 16.96 -7.60 -13.90
N ALA A 31 16.15 -7.57 -14.96
CA ALA A 31 15.97 -8.71 -15.87
C ALA A 31 16.95 -8.69 -17.06
N ARG A 32 18.26 -8.70 -16.80
CA ARG A 32 19.30 -8.60 -17.86
C ARG A 32 19.58 -9.93 -18.58
N PHE A 33 19.44 -11.04 -17.87
CA PHE A 33 19.77 -12.38 -18.37
C PHE A 33 18.58 -13.34 -18.24
N CYS A 34 18.52 -14.33 -19.13
CA CYS A 34 17.46 -15.30 -19.18
C CYS A 34 17.59 -16.29 -18.02
N GLY A 35 16.65 -16.29 -17.09
CA GLY A 35 16.63 -17.24 -15.96
C GLY A 35 16.55 -18.72 -16.35
N SER A 36 16.32 -19.05 -17.63
CA SER A 36 16.32 -20.44 -18.11
C SER A 36 17.66 -20.92 -18.67
N CYS A 37 18.49 -20.03 -19.21
CA CYS A 37 19.71 -20.43 -19.92
C CYS A 37 20.93 -19.52 -19.71
N GLY A 38 20.80 -18.45 -18.93
CA GLY A 38 21.86 -17.49 -18.62
C GLY A 38 22.16 -16.47 -19.72
N GLU A 39 21.66 -16.66 -20.94
CA GLU A 39 21.96 -15.77 -22.08
C GLU A 39 21.26 -14.41 -21.98
N MET A 40 21.80 -13.39 -22.65
CA MET A 40 21.27 -12.02 -22.63
C MET A 40 19.80 -11.92 -23.11
N LEU A 41 19.05 -11.05 -22.44
CA LEU A 41 17.70 -10.65 -22.81
C LEU A 41 17.71 -9.29 -23.52
N VAL A 42 17.09 -9.21 -24.70
CA VAL A 42 16.94 -7.96 -25.45
C VAL A 42 15.51 -7.42 -25.36
N PRO A 43 15.33 -6.10 -25.14
CA PRO A 43 14.02 -5.46 -25.21
C PRO A 43 13.36 -5.61 -26.59
N THR A 44 12.04 -5.79 -26.59
CA THR A 44 11.14 -5.86 -27.75
C THR A 44 9.84 -5.12 -27.40
N GLU A 45 8.97 -4.86 -28.38
CA GLU A 45 7.63 -4.26 -28.13
C GLU A 45 7.71 -2.95 -27.32
N ALA A 46 8.55 -2.01 -27.78
CA ALA A 46 8.79 -0.72 -27.13
C ALA A 46 9.23 -0.82 -25.66
N GLY A 47 9.85 -1.95 -25.27
CA GLY A 47 10.35 -2.19 -23.92
C GLY A 47 9.39 -2.99 -23.04
N THR A 48 8.14 -3.22 -23.45
CA THR A 48 7.16 -3.95 -22.62
C THR A 48 7.38 -5.47 -22.56
N ARG A 49 8.36 -5.97 -23.32
CA ARG A 49 8.75 -7.39 -23.33
C ARG A 49 10.24 -7.54 -23.56
N LYS A 50 10.86 -8.56 -22.99
CA LYS A 50 12.22 -8.99 -23.33
C LYS A 50 12.24 -10.39 -23.92
N GLN A 51 13.17 -10.64 -24.83
CA GLN A 51 13.37 -11.94 -25.46
C GLN A 51 14.83 -12.40 -25.37
N CYS A 52 15.04 -13.68 -25.08
CA CYS A 52 16.36 -14.30 -25.07
C CYS A 52 16.97 -14.35 -26.48
N ILE A 53 18.23 -13.92 -26.63
CA ILE A 53 18.91 -13.90 -27.94
C ILE A 53 19.25 -15.30 -28.45
N LYS A 54 19.44 -16.27 -27.54
CA LYS A 54 19.78 -17.66 -27.91
C LYS A 54 18.67 -18.26 -28.76
N ASP A 55 19.04 -18.68 -29.97
CA ASP A 55 18.08 -19.17 -30.97
C ASP A 55 17.36 -20.45 -30.53
N SER A 56 18.05 -21.33 -29.81
CA SER A 56 17.46 -22.54 -29.25
C SER A 56 16.57 -22.29 -28.01
N CYS A 57 16.54 -21.08 -27.46
CA CYS A 57 15.75 -20.75 -26.26
C CYS A 57 14.58 -19.81 -26.59
N LYS A 58 14.85 -18.63 -27.15
CA LYS A 58 13.87 -17.59 -27.52
C LYS A 58 12.81 -17.24 -26.45
N LYS A 59 13.06 -17.59 -25.17
CA LYS A 59 12.12 -17.36 -24.07
C LYS A 59 11.77 -15.88 -23.98
N ARG A 60 10.47 -15.62 -23.84
CA ARG A 60 9.91 -14.28 -23.64
C ARG A 60 9.63 -14.09 -22.17
N ILE A 61 9.90 -12.88 -21.68
CA ILE A 61 9.55 -12.49 -20.32
C ILE A 61 8.87 -11.12 -20.33
N TYR A 62 8.05 -10.89 -19.31
CA TYR A 62 7.26 -9.68 -19.12
C TYR A 62 7.64 -9.00 -17.80
N PRO A 63 7.32 -7.72 -17.62
CA PRO A 63 7.45 -7.03 -16.33
C PRO A 63 6.78 -7.83 -15.21
N ARG A 64 7.51 -7.99 -14.10
CA ARG A 64 7.02 -8.68 -12.90
C ARG A 64 6.17 -7.71 -12.08
N VAL A 65 5.03 -8.18 -11.59
CA VAL A 65 4.18 -7.50 -10.61
C VAL A 65 3.97 -8.44 -9.45
N ASP A 66 4.31 -8.00 -8.24
CA ASP A 66 4.20 -8.81 -7.02
C ASP A 66 2.92 -8.46 -6.26
N PRO A 67 1.91 -9.35 -6.19
CA PRO A 67 0.68 -9.11 -5.45
C PRO A 67 0.92 -9.08 -3.94
N VAL A 68 0.37 -8.06 -3.30
CA VAL A 68 0.45 -7.83 -1.85
C VAL A 68 -0.96 -7.54 -1.36
N VAL A 69 -1.47 -8.33 -0.43
CA VAL A 69 -2.72 -8.01 0.24
C VAL A 69 -2.46 -6.96 1.32
N ILE A 70 -3.35 -6.00 1.47
CA ILE A 70 -3.35 -5.02 2.54
C ILE A 70 -4.76 -4.95 3.12
N MET A 71 -4.88 -5.04 4.44
CA MET A 71 -6.19 -5.22 5.06
C MET A 71 -6.35 -4.38 6.31
N LEU A 72 -7.52 -3.74 6.41
CA LEU A 72 -8.01 -3.19 7.67
C LEU A 72 -8.85 -4.26 8.35
N VAL A 73 -8.37 -4.76 9.50
CA VAL A 73 -9.09 -5.75 10.29
C VAL A 73 -10.04 -5.03 11.24
N ILE A 74 -11.32 -5.38 11.21
CA ILE A 74 -12.41 -4.67 11.88
C ILE A 74 -13.06 -5.59 12.91
N ASP A 75 -13.19 -5.11 14.14
CA ASP A 75 -14.05 -5.68 15.17
C ASP A 75 -15.41 -4.99 15.11
N LYS A 76 -16.39 -5.64 14.46
CA LYS A 76 -17.75 -5.10 14.28
C LYS A 76 -18.46 -4.86 15.62
N GLU A 77 -18.23 -5.70 16.62
CA GLU A 77 -18.98 -5.63 17.90
C GLU A 77 -18.53 -4.45 18.77
N ASN A 78 -17.24 -4.11 18.75
CA ASN A 78 -16.69 -3.05 19.58
C ASN A 78 -16.44 -1.74 18.82
N ASP A 79 -16.75 -1.69 17.52
CA ASP A 79 -16.49 -0.58 16.60
C ASP A 79 -15.01 -0.12 16.62
N ARG A 80 -14.11 -1.10 16.40
CA ARG A 80 -12.66 -0.88 16.42
C ARG A 80 -11.99 -1.41 15.17
N ALA A 81 -10.85 -0.84 14.82
CA ALA A 81 -9.97 -1.34 13.78
C ALA A 81 -8.60 -1.70 14.38
N LEU A 82 -8.02 -2.80 13.90
CA LEU A 82 -6.67 -3.21 14.24
C LEU A 82 -5.70 -2.45 13.34
N LEU A 83 -4.74 -1.76 13.95
CA LEU A 83 -3.62 -1.16 13.25
C LEU A 83 -2.31 -1.67 13.85
N SER A 84 -1.29 -1.78 13.01
CA SER A 84 0.05 -2.21 13.41
C SER A 84 1.09 -1.14 13.17
N LYS A 85 2.21 -1.30 13.88
CA LYS A 85 3.40 -0.48 13.77
C LYS A 85 4.57 -1.41 13.42
N ALA A 86 5.18 -1.21 12.26
CA ALA A 86 6.40 -1.95 11.90
C ALA A 86 7.66 -1.16 12.32
N ALA A 87 8.70 -1.85 12.78
CA ALA A 87 9.95 -1.24 13.26
C ALA A 87 10.69 -0.42 12.19
N ARG A 88 10.38 -0.66 10.91
CA ARG A 88 10.98 -0.06 9.71
C ARG A 88 10.36 1.28 9.31
N PHE A 89 9.24 1.68 9.90
CA PHE A 89 8.52 2.91 9.55
C PHE A 89 8.92 4.12 10.41
N VAL A 90 8.52 5.32 9.96
CA VAL A 90 8.66 6.56 10.72
C VAL A 90 8.12 6.34 12.14
N PRO A 91 8.86 6.76 13.19
CA PRO A 91 8.42 6.57 14.56
C PRO A 91 6.99 7.06 14.75
N ARG A 92 6.11 6.16 15.22
CA ARG A 92 4.68 6.38 15.54
C ARG A 92 3.68 6.29 14.38
N MET A 93 4.09 5.79 13.21
CA MET A 93 3.12 5.46 12.14
C MET A 93 2.42 4.12 12.39
N TRP A 94 1.10 4.16 12.43
CA TRP A 94 0.19 3.01 12.54
C TRP A 94 -0.52 2.80 11.20
N SER A 95 -0.53 1.56 10.69
CA SER A 95 -1.06 1.23 9.36
C SER A 95 -1.84 -0.09 9.38
N CYS A 96 -2.54 -0.37 8.29
CA CYS A 96 -3.07 -1.70 7.98
C CYS A 96 -1.96 -2.76 7.98
N LEU A 97 -2.34 -4.01 8.24
CA LEU A 97 -1.50 -5.20 8.00
C LEU A 97 -1.34 -5.39 6.49
N ALA A 98 -0.20 -5.94 6.06
CA ALA A 98 0.03 -6.21 4.65
C ALA A 98 1.10 -7.28 4.45
N GLY A 99 0.89 -8.14 3.45
CA GLY A 99 1.85 -9.20 3.14
C GLY A 99 1.71 -9.75 1.73
N PHE A 100 2.72 -10.50 1.31
CA PHE A 100 2.78 -11.03 -0.05
C PHE A 100 1.84 -12.22 -0.20
N LEU A 101 1.25 -12.35 -1.39
CA LEU A 101 0.53 -13.56 -1.76
C LEU A 101 1.53 -14.72 -1.97
N GLU A 102 1.22 -15.90 -1.45
CA GLU A 102 2.02 -17.10 -1.72
C GLU A 102 1.54 -17.87 -2.97
N PRO A 103 2.43 -18.63 -3.64
CA PRO A 103 2.04 -19.46 -4.77
C PRO A 103 0.98 -20.51 -4.40
N GLY A 104 -0.16 -20.47 -5.08
CA GLY A 104 -1.27 -21.40 -4.85
C GLY A 104 -2.30 -20.92 -3.83
N GLU A 105 -2.10 -19.72 -3.26
CA GLU A 105 -2.99 -19.08 -2.30
C GLU A 105 -4.00 -18.16 -2.99
N SER A 106 -5.25 -18.11 -2.50
CA SER A 106 -6.23 -17.07 -2.86
C SER A 106 -5.92 -15.75 -2.15
N LEU A 107 -6.47 -14.63 -2.64
CA LEU A 107 -6.27 -13.34 -1.98
C LEU A 107 -6.87 -13.33 -0.56
N GLU A 108 -8.02 -13.98 -0.40
CA GLU A 108 -8.71 -14.09 0.88
C GLU A 108 -7.98 -15.03 1.85
N GLU A 109 -7.33 -16.08 1.35
CA GLU A 109 -6.46 -16.95 2.14
C GLU A 109 -5.24 -16.17 2.65
N ALA A 110 -4.59 -15.38 1.79
CA ALA A 110 -3.47 -14.52 2.18
C ALA A 110 -3.87 -13.50 3.25
N VAL A 111 -5.03 -12.86 3.10
CA VAL A 111 -5.54 -11.93 4.12
C VAL A 111 -5.68 -12.64 5.48
N ARG A 112 -6.21 -13.86 5.50
CA ARG A 112 -6.37 -14.64 6.75
C ARG A 112 -5.03 -15.06 7.33
N ARG A 113 -4.13 -15.58 6.49
CA ARG A 113 -2.80 -16.04 6.90
C ARG A 113 -1.98 -14.89 7.48
N GLU A 114 -1.82 -13.81 6.74
CA GLU A 114 -1.02 -12.65 7.17
C GLU A 114 -1.59 -12.01 8.44
N THR A 115 -2.93 -11.90 8.56
CA THR A 115 -3.55 -11.40 9.80
C THR A 115 -3.22 -12.28 10.99
N TRP A 116 -3.29 -13.60 10.82
CA TRP A 116 -3.01 -14.56 11.87
C TRP A 116 -1.52 -14.63 12.24
N GLU A 117 -0.63 -14.65 11.24
CA GLU A 117 0.83 -14.70 11.44
C GLU A 117 1.34 -13.47 12.19
N GLU A 118 0.91 -12.27 11.78
CA GLU A 118 1.42 -11.02 12.36
C GLU A 118 0.82 -10.69 13.73
N THR A 119 -0.45 -11.08 13.98
CA THR A 119 -1.21 -10.59 15.14
C THR A 119 -1.96 -11.66 15.95
N GLY A 120 -2.03 -12.90 15.47
CA GLY A 120 -2.81 -13.98 16.08
C GLY A 120 -4.33 -13.83 15.92
N ILE A 121 -4.81 -12.76 15.28
CA ILE A 121 -6.24 -12.50 15.09
C ILE A 121 -6.80 -13.42 13.99
N GLN A 122 -7.95 -14.01 14.26
CA GLN A 122 -8.71 -14.79 13.28
C GLN A 122 -9.74 -13.89 12.62
N VAL A 123 -9.90 -14.04 11.30
CA VAL A 123 -10.88 -13.30 10.51
C VAL A 123 -11.69 -14.25 9.62
N ASP A 124 -12.97 -13.95 9.44
CA ASP A 124 -13.88 -14.78 8.63
C ASP A 124 -14.18 -14.15 7.26
N GLU A 125 -14.97 -13.09 7.21
CA GLU A 125 -15.41 -12.37 6.03
C GLU A 125 -14.28 -11.45 5.58
N VAL A 126 -13.95 -11.55 4.28
CA VAL A 126 -12.92 -10.75 3.62
C VAL A 126 -13.57 -10.08 2.41
N VAL A 127 -13.59 -8.75 2.40
CA VAL A 127 -14.29 -7.94 1.39
C VAL A 127 -13.28 -7.08 0.65
N TYR A 128 -13.20 -7.26 -0.67
CA TYR A 128 -12.37 -6.42 -1.52
C TYR A 128 -12.84 -4.96 -1.48
N HIS A 129 -11.89 -4.04 -1.36
CA HIS A 129 -12.14 -2.59 -1.39
C HIS A 129 -11.62 -1.96 -2.69
N SER A 130 -10.31 -2.02 -2.92
CA SER A 130 -9.65 -1.39 -4.08
C SER A 130 -8.25 -1.97 -4.32
N SER A 131 -7.56 -1.53 -5.37
CA SER A 131 -6.16 -1.91 -5.62
C SER A 131 -5.33 -0.69 -6.02
N GLN A 132 -4.04 -0.71 -5.65
CA GLN A 132 -3.08 0.37 -5.88
C GLN A 132 -1.75 -0.20 -6.42
N PRO A 133 -1.33 0.16 -7.64
CA PRO A 133 0.04 -0.04 -8.10
C PRO A 133 1.04 0.72 -7.22
N TRP A 134 2.03 -0.01 -6.71
CA TRP A 134 3.03 0.49 -5.77
C TRP A 134 4.46 0.24 -6.30
N PRO A 135 4.91 1.05 -7.26
CA PRO A 135 6.24 0.95 -7.87
C PRO A 135 7.32 1.67 -7.03
N VAL A 136 7.08 1.86 -5.72
CA VAL A 136 7.97 2.65 -4.84
C VAL A 136 8.78 1.81 -3.85
N GLY A 137 8.75 0.48 -3.98
CA GLY A 137 9.52 -0.44 -3.14
C GLY A 137 11.05 -0.24 -3.24
N PRO A 138 11.83 -1.04 -2.47
CA PRO A 138 13.29 -1.04 -2.55
C PRO A 138 13.75 -1.17 -4.01
N SER A 139 14.88 -0.58 -4.35
CA SER A 139 15.42 -0.49 -5.73
C SER A 139 15.63 -1.84 -6.44
N SER A 140 15.41 -2.98 -5.77
CA SER A 140 15.44 -4.32 -6.35
C SER A 140 14.07 -4.88 -6.72
N MET A 141 12.97 -4.19 -6.42
CA MET A 141 11.60 -4.67 -6.64
C MET A 141 10.90 -3.83 -7.72
N PRO A 142 10.50 -4.42 -8.86
CA PRO A 142 10.00 -3.64 -9.99
C PRO A 142 8.64 -2.97 -9.69
N CYS A 143 7.65 -3.72 -9.22
CA CYS A 143 6.33 -3.16 -8.87
C CYS A 143 5.55 -4.12 -7.97
N GLN A 144 5.02 -3.61 -6.86
CA GLN A 144 4.01 -4.31 -6.07
C GLN A 144 2.62 -3.90 -6.54
N LEU A 145 1.65 -4.82 -6.49
CA LEU A 145 0.24 -4.51 -6.63
C LEU A 145 -0.40 -4.69 -5.26
N MET A 146 -0.71 -3.57 -4.60
CA MET A 146 -1.40 -3.57 -3.32
C MET A 146 -2.89 -3.83 -3.57
N ILE A 147 -3.46 -4.80 -2.87
CA ILE A 147 -4.84 -5.24 -3.03
C ILE A 147 -5.52 -5.08 -1.67
N GLY A 148 -6.40 -4.08 -1.57
CA GLY A 148 -7.01 -3.62 -0.34
C GLY A 148 -8.26 -4.41 0.04
N PHE A 149 -8.34 -4.82 1.30
CA PHE A 149 -9.46 -5.55 1.87
C PHE A 149 -9.93 -4.97 3.20
N PHE A 150 -11.22 -5.14 3.47
CA PHE A 150 -11.75 -5.19 4.83
C PHE A 150 -11.78 -6.64 5.28
N ALA A 151 -11.31 -6.93 6.48
CA ALA A 151 -11.37 -8.25 7.08
C ALA A 151 -12.06 -8.17 8.43
N TYR A 152 -12.98 -9.08 8.73
CA TYR A 152 -13.77 -9.01 9.95
C TYR A 152 -13.31 -10.02 10.98
N ALA A 153 -12.97 -9.52 12.17
CA ALA A 153 -12.36 -10.32 13.22
C ALA A 153 -13.37 -11.17 13.97
N THR A 154 -13.01 -12.44 14.18
CA THR A 154 -13.73 -13.40 15.03
C THR A 154 -13.03 -13.63 16.37
N SER A 155 -11.80 -13.13 16.53
CA SER A 155 -11.06 -13.11 17.79
C SER A 155 -10.49 -11.72 18.10
N ARG A 156 -10.09 -11.48 19.35
CA ARG A 156 -9.71 -10.14 19.85
C ARG A 156 -8.39 -10.10 20.62
N GLU A 157 -7.90 -11.26 21.05
CA GLU A 157 -6.62 -11.37 21.75
C GLU A 157 -5.47 -11.24 20.74
N ILE A 158 -4.70 -10.16 20.88
CA ILE A 158 -3.58 -9.87 20.00
C ILE A 158 -2.33 -10.57 20.54
N ASN A 159 -1.69 -11.37 19.69
CA ASN A 159 -0.36 -11.92 19.90
C ASN A 159 0.55 -11.49 18.74
N VAL A 160 1.35 -10.45 18.97
CA VAL A 160 2.18 -9.82 17.93
C VAL A 160 3.43 -10.64 17.66
N ASP A 161 3.70 -10.98 16.39
CA ASP A 161 5.03 -11.44 15.99
C ASP A 161 6.03 -10.27 16.01
N LYS A 162 6.87 -10.24 17.04
CA LYS A 162 7.90 -9.21 17.25
C LYS A 162 9.05 -9.25 16.25
N ARG A 163 9.11 -10.26 15.37
CA ARG A 163 10.07 -10.30 14.25
C ARG A 163 9.67 -9.34 13.13
N GLU A 164 8.37 -9.21 12.90
CA GLU A 164 7.76 -8.48 11.79
C GLU A 164 7.29 -7.08 12.25
N LEU A 165 6.59 -7.05 13.39
CA LEU A 165 5.91 -5.87 13.92
C LEU A 165 6.49 -5.43 15.26
N GLU A 166 6.57 -4.12 15.46
CA GLU A 166 6.86 -3.53 16.76
C GLU A 166 5.66 -3.67 17.69
N ASP A 167 4.45 -3.39 17.21
CA ASP A 167 3.22 -3.39 17.99
C ASP A 167 1.97 -3.54 17.11
N ALA A 168 0.86 -3.99 17.69
CA ALA A 168 -0.47 -4.02 17.06
C ALA A 168 -1.55 -3.77 18.11
N LYS A 169 -2.53 -2.91 17.80
CA LYS A 169 -3.56 -2.48 18.74
C LYS A 169 -4.90 -2.26 18.07
N TRP A 170 -5.96 -2.50 18.84
CA TRP A 170 -7.31 -2.06 18.51
C TRP A 170 -7.45 -0.57 18.80
N PHE A 171 -7.91 0.19 17.81
CA PHE A 171 -8.25 1.60 17.92
C PHE A 171 -9.74 1.81 17.67
N SER A 172 -10.36 2.61 18.52
CA SER A 172 -11.74 3.05 18.30
C SER A 172 -11.87 3.90 17.05
N ARG A 173 -13.06 3.92 16.47
CA ARG A 173 -13.39 4.79 15.34
C ARG A 173 -13.11 6.27 15.63
N GLU A 174 -13.33 6.73 16.85
CA GLU A 174 -13.05 8.11 17.27
C GLU A 174 -11.54 8.40 17.26
N GLU A 175 -10.71 7.51 17.82
CA GLU A 175 -9.24 7.65 17.78
C GLU A 175 -8.73 7.71 16.33
N VAL A 176 -9.28 6.87 15.45
CA VAL A 176 -8.94 6.85 14.03
C VAL A 176 -9.36 8.14 13.32
N LYS A 177 -10.58 8.64 13.54
CA LYS A 177 -11.03 9.94 13.01
C LYS A 177 -10.12 11.07 13.46
N ASN A 178 -9.75 11.10 14.74
CA ASN A 178 -8.84 12.12 15.27
C ASN A 178 -7.47 12.06 14.58
N ALA A 179 -6.92 10.86 14.35
CA ALA A 179 -5.67 10.70 13.61
C ALA A 179 -5.75 11.12 12.13
N LEU A 180 -6.90 10.96 11.48
CA LEU A 180 -7.13 11.43 10.11
C LEU A 180 -7.23 12.96 10.00
N THR A 181 -7.72 13.63 11.03
CA THR A 181 -7.84 15.10 11.06
C THR A 181 -6.52 15.82 11.34
N PHE A 182 -5.44 15.10 11.64
CA PHE A 182 -4.20 15.70 12.12
C PHE A 182 -3.50 16.52 11.01
N ALA A 183 -3.64 17.85 11.10
CA ALA A 183 -3.20 18.85 10.13
C ALA A 183 -1.68 18.89 9.84
N GLU A 184 -0.87 18.18 10.65
CA GLU A 184 0.57 18.08 10.42
C GLU A 184 0.92 17.29 9.14
N TYR A 185 0.00 16.44 8.67
CA TYR A 185 0.19 15.68 7.44
C TYR A 185 0.28 16.58 6.19
N GLU A 186 -0.61 17.57 6.09
CA GLU A 186 -0.64 18.53 4.97
C GLU A 186 0.64 19.38 4.95
N LYS A 187 1.16 19.73 6.14
CA LYS A 187 2.43 20.45 6.30
C LYS A 187 3.62 19.60 5.85
N ALA A 188 3.67 18.32 6.24
CA ALA A 188 4.74 17.39 5.84
C ALA A 188 4.77 17.12 4.32
N GLN A 189 3.60 17.03 3.67
CA GLN A 189 3.51 16.90 2.21
C GLN A 189 3.99 18.16 1.49
N LYS A 190 3.54 19.36 1.91
CA LYS A 190 3.99 20.63 1.34
C LYS A 190 5.51 20.76 1.41
N THR A 191 6.11 20.39 2.55
CA THR A 191 7.57 20.38 2.71
C THR A 191 8.27 19.38 1.78
N SER A 192 7.71 18.18 1.62
CA SER A 192 8.29 17.15 0.73
C SER A 192 8.16 17.51 -0.75
N ALA A 193 7.02 18.04 -1.17
CA ALA A 193 6.80 18.55 -2.52
C ALA A 193 7.73 19.72 -2.84
N TYR A 194 7.92 20.65 -1.89
CA TYR A 194 8.89 21.71 -2.02
C TYR A 194 10.33 21.18 -2.17
N LYS A 195 10.73 20.17 -1.39
CA LYS A 195 12.03 19.52 -1.53
C LYS A 195 12.23 18.90 -2.92
N VAL A 196 11.22 18.22 -3.46
CA VAL A 196 11.28 17.64 -4.81
C VAL A 196 11.39 18.73 -5.87
N ASP A 197 10.61 19.81 -5.77
CA ASP A 197 10.71 20.97 -6.66
C ASP A 197 12.11 21.60 -6.64
N GLN A 198 12.74 21.72 -5.46
CA GLN A 198 14.12 22.20 -5.34
C GLN A 198 15.13 21.26 -6.02
N ILE A 199 14.95 19.94 -5.89
CA ILE A 199 15.79 18.93 -6.55
C ILE A 199 15.62 19.02 -8.07
N CYS A 200 14.38 19.11 -8.56
CA CYS A 200 14.08 19.25 -9.99
C CYS A 200 14.63 20.55 -10.58
N LYS A 201 14.75 21.61 -9.76
CA LYS A 201 15.36 22.91 -10.13
C LYS A 201 16.90 22.92 -10.05
N GLY A 202 17.53 21.82 -9.64
CA GLY A 202 18.99 21.67 -9.66
C GLY A 202 19.72 22.38 -8.52
N VAL A 203 19.06 22.64 -7.39
CA VAL A 203 19.71 23.25 -6.21
C VAL A 203 20.59 22.19 -5.49
N GLU A 204 21.89 22.46 -5.36
CA GLU A 204 22.87 21.51 -4.82
C GLU A 204 22.64 21.13 -3.34
N LYS A 205 23.06 19.90 -3.00
CA LYS A 205 23.05 19.27 -1.67
C LYS A 205 23.94 20.02 -0.67
N GLY A 206 23.46 21.15 -0.14
CA GLY A 206 24.20 21.97 0.82
C GLY A 206 23.73 21.89 2.28
N GLN A 207 22.62 21.24 2.59
CA GLN A 207 22.10 21.21 3.96
C GLN A 207 21.68 19.81 4.39
N ASN A 208 22.33 19.33 5.46
CA ASN A 208 21.98 18.11 6.16
C ASN A 208 20.70 18.37 6.96
N LEU A 209 19.54 18.30 6.30
CA LEU A 209 18.22 18.66 6.85
C LEU A 209 17.52 17.49 7.57
N ALA A 210 18.28 16.52 8.08
CA ALA A 210 17.73 15.45 8.93
C ALA A 210 17.22 15.97 10.28
N SER A 211 17.64 17.17 10.69
CA SER A 211 17.26 17.83 11.94
C SER A 211 15.82 18.38 11.97
N ASP A 212 15.14 18.51 10.83
CA ASP A 212 13.87 19.22 10.76
C ASP A 212 12.64 18.37 11.13
N PHE A 213 12.86 17.11 11.55
CA PHE A 213 11.80 16.29 12.15
C PHE A 213 11.66 16.49 13.66
N ASN A 214 12.47 17.35 14.29
CA ASN A 214 12.17 17.83 15.64
C ASN A 214 11.11 18.91 15.57
N VAL A 215 9.85 18.48 15.45
CA VAL A 215 8.70 19.34 15.67
C VAL A 215 8.61 19.61 17.17
N GLU A 216 9.03 20.82 17.55
CA GLU A 216 8.58 21.50 18.77
C GLU A 216 7.08 21.80 18.64
N SER A 217 6.24 20.86 19.10
CA SER A 217 4.87 21.12 19.51
C SER A 217 4.52 20.16 20.65
N GLY A 218 4.16 20.71 21.80
CA GLY A 218 4.05 20.03 23.09
C GLY A 218 2.84 19.09 23.27
N GLU A 219 2.22 18.62 22.19
CA GLU A 219 1.19 17.56 22.23
C GLU A 219 1.38 16.65 21.01
N LEU A 220 2.28 15.68 21.14
CA LEU A 220 2.51 14.68 20.11
C LEU A 220 1.26 13.79 19.98
N ALA A 221 0.63 13.76 18.81
CA ALA A 221 -0.47 12.83 18.54
C ALA A 221 -0.07 11.39 18.91
N ALA A 222 -0.96 10.71 19.64
CA ALA A 222 -0.77 9.32 20.06
C ALA A 222 -0.70 8.33 18.87
N MET A 223 -1.24 8.72 17.71
CA MET A 223 -1.33 7.90 16.50
C MET A 223 -1.20 8.77 15.24
N PHE A 224 -0.39 8.31 14.28
CA PHE A 224 -0.28 8.88 12.94
C PHE A 224 -0.54 7.77 11.91
N VAL A 225 -1.35 8.05 10.87
CA VAL A 225 -1.69 7.08 9.81
C VAL A 225 -1.05 7.46 8.48
N PRO A 226 -0.94 6.54 7.50
CA PRO A 226 -0.45 6.84 6.16
C PRO A 226 -1.23 7.99 5.50
N GLY A 227 -0.58 8.61 4.52
CA GLY A 227 -1.14 9.74 3.77
C GLY A 227 -2.28 9.42 2.82
N PRO A 228 -3.01 10.44 2.33
CA PRO A 228 -4.23 10.32 1.54
C PRO A 228 -4.03 9.65 0.18
N PHE A 229 -2.79 9.54 -0.31
CA PHE A 229 -2.49 8.80 -1.55
C PHE A 229 -2.14 7.32 -1.31
N ALA A 230 -2.01 6.88 -0.05
CA ALA A 230 -1.75 5.50 0.28
C ALA A 230 -3.07 4.72 0.42
N ILE A 231 -3.11 3.52 -0.14
CA ILE A 231 -4.27 2.62 -0.04
C ILE A 231 -4.66 2.31 1.41
N ALA A 232 -3.67 2.25 2.32
CA ALA A 232 -3.93 2.13 3.76
C ALA A 232 -4.78 3.29 4.28
N HIS A 233 -4.49 4.52 3.88
CA HIS A 233 -5.31 5.68 4.27
C HIS A 233 -6.72 5.57 3.71
N HIS A 234 -6.87 5.13 2.46
CA HIS A 234 -8.19 4.95 1.86
C HIS A 234 -9.02 3.90 2.61
N LEU A 235 -8.43 2.76 2.99
CA LEU A 235 -9.10 1.75 3.81
C LEU A 235 -9.51 2.32 5.17
N ILE A 236 -8.57 2.98 5.86
CA ILE A 236 -8.78 3.56 7.20
C ILE A 236 -9.86 4.65 7.16
N SER A 237 -9.76 5.57 6.20
CA SER A 237 -10.68 6.69 6.01
C SER A 237 -12.06 6.23 5.58
N SER A 238 -12.14 5.30 4.61
CA SER A 238 -13.40 4.69 4.18
C SER A 238 -14.12 4.04 5.34
N TRP A 239 -13.42 3.19 6.12
CA TRP A 239 -14.03 2.61 7.32
C TRP A 239 -14.46 3.71 8.29
N ALA A 240 -13.56 4.62 8.70
CA ALA A 240 -13.82 5.60 9.74
C ALA A 240 -15.03 6.50 9.44
N HIS A 241 -15.20 6.92 8.18
CA HIS A 241 -16.26 7.82 7.75
C HIS A 241 -17.52 7.09 7.24
N ASP A 242 -17.49 5.76 7.12
CA ASP A 242 -18.70 5.01 6.79
C ASP A 242 -19.75 5.21 7.89
N GLN A 243 -20.95 5.59 7.47
CA GLN A 243 -22.08 5.81 8.38
C GLN A 243 -22.65 4.43 8.67
N VAL A 244 -22.54 3.95 9.91
CA VAL A 244 -23.26 2.74 10.34
C VAL A 244 -24.76 3.05 10.23
N SER A 245 -25.36 2.69 9.10
CA SER A 245 -26.80 2.76 8.89
C SER A 245 -27.43 1.55 9.58
N GLU A 246 -27.71 1.70 10.88
CA GLU A 246 -28.71 0.87 11.54
C GLU A 246 -30.10 1.22 10.99
N SER A 247 -30.42 0.74 9.81
CA SER A 247 -31.80 0.63 9.34
C SER A 247 -31.87 -0.45 8.26
N GLY A 248 -32.33 -1.64 8.64
CA GLY A 248 -32.67 -2.67 7.67
C GLY A 248 -33.73 -2.16 6.68
N ILE A 249 -33.56 -2.52 5.40
CA ILE A 249 -34.61 -2.99 4.47
C ILE A 249 -34.03 -3.17 3.05
N SER A 250 -34.33 -4.36 2.50
CA SER A 250 -34.42 -4.80 1.10
C SER A 250 -33.22 -4.70 0.15
N THR A 251 -32.79 -5.89 -0.26
CA THR A 251 -32.18 -6.21 -1.55
C THR A 251 -32.91 -5.58 -2.74
N GLU A 252 -32.25 -4.70 -3.47
CA GLU A 252 -32.49 -4.52 -4.90
C GLU A 252 -31.18 -4.65 -5.69
N LYS A 253 -31.17 -5.64 -6.59
CA LYS A 253 -30.14 -5.87 -7.58
C LYS A 253 -30.20 -4.76 -8.64
N GLN A 254 -29.12 -4.01 -8.79
CA GLN A 254 -28.78 -3.31 -10.03
C GLN A 254 -27.34 -3.76 -10.35
N GLY A 255 -27.09 -4.57 -11.37
CA GLY A 255 -27.32 -4.22 -12.77
C GLY A 255 -25.94 -3.96 -13.39
N VAL A 256 -25.21 -5.04 -13.65
CA VAL A 256 -23.89 -5.01 -14.29
C VAL A 256 -24.02 -4.34 -15.67
N VAL A 257 -23.49 -3.13 -15.82
CA VAL A 257 -23.23 -2.55 -17.13
C VAL A 257 -21.74 -2.69 -17.39
N SER A 258 -21.41 -3.75 -18.13
CA SER A 258 -20.14 -3.94 -18.80
C SER A 258 -19.87 -2.76 -19.74
N ARG A 259 -18.73 -2.08 -19.59
CA ARG A 259 -18.14 -1.31 -20.69
C ARG A 259 -16.74 -1.85 -20.97
N LEU A 260 -16.59 -2.26 -22.22
CA LEU A 260 -15.35 -2.56 -22.93
C LEU A 260 -14.45 -1.32 -22.99
#